data_AF-A0A946K3J2-F1
#
_entry.id   AF-A0A946K3J2-F1
#
_cell.length_a   1.000
_cell.length_b   1.000
_cell.length_c   1.000
_cell.angle_alpha   90.00
_cell.angle_beta   90.00
_cell.angle_gamma   90.00
#
_symmetry.space_group_name_H-M   'P 1'
#
loop_
_entity.id
_entity.type
_entity.pdbx_description
1 polymer ?
#
loop_
_entity_poly.entity_id
_entity_poly.type
_entity_poly.pdbx_seq_one_letter_code
_entity_poly.pdbx_strand_id
1 'polypeptide(L)'
;AAVKEVLSELQMMFPDTFEPPVATAASSWTTSPFSGGCYPYTSVDTQPGDFIKFAEPTHNGRVLFAGDTCAVGVGLGYVEGAMAAGERAADTIIAVPPS
;
A
#
# COMPACT_ATOMS: atom_id res chain seq x y z
N ALA A 1 -6.64 -18.92 -15.60
CA ALA A 1 -7.77 -19.52 -14.86
C ALA A 1 -8.75 -18.43 -14.44
N ALA A 2 -8.34 -17.52 -13.54
CA ALA A 2 -9.20 -16.45 -12.99
C ALA A 2 -9.98 -15.62 -14.02
N VAL A 3 -9.32 -15.07 -15.06
CA VAL A 3 -10.01 -14.27 -16.09
C VAL A 3 -11.12 -15.07 -16.78
N LYS A 4 -10.87 -16.34 -17.13
CA LYS A 4 -11.86 -17.19 -17.82
C LYS A 4 -13.09 -17.43 -16.95
N GLU A 5 -12.89 -17.64 -15.66
CA GLU A 5 -13.96 -17.86 -14.68
C GLU A 5 -14.83 -16.61 -14.55
N VAL A 6 -14.22 -15.44 -14.35
CA VAL A 6 -14.92 -14.14 -14.30
C VAL A 6 -15.75 -13.89 -15.57
N LEU A 7 -15.19 -14.13 -16.76
CA LEU A 7 -15.94 -13.93 -18.01
C LEU A 7 -17.12 -14.88 -18.14
N SER A 8 -16.99 -16.12 -17.66
CA SER A 8 -18.11 -17.07 -17.63
C SER A 8 -19.22 -16.62 -16.68
N GLU A 9 -18.86 -16.13 -15.50
CA GLU A 9 -19.83 -15.60 -14.53
C GLU A 9 -20.56 -14.37 -15.07
N LEU A 10 -19.84 -13.44 -15.67
CA LEU A 10 -20.43 -12.24 -16.28
C LEU A 10 -21.39 -12.59 -17.42
N GLN A 11 -21.04 -13.54 -18.29
CA GLN A 11 -21.93 -14.02 -19.36
C GLN A 11 -23.21 -14.67 -18.79
N MET A 12 -23.12 -15.37 -17.66
CA MET A 12 -24.30 -15.94 -16.98
C MET A 12 -25.20 -14.85 -16.38
N MET A 13 -24.61 -13.81 -15.79
CA MET A 13 -25.36 -12.69 -15.21
C MET A 13 -26.01 -11.80 -16.28
N PHE A 14 -25.36 -11.65 -17.44
CA PHE A 14 -25.77 -10.73 -18.51
C PHE A 14 -25.84 -11.43 -19.88
N PRO A 15 -26.72 -12.43 -20.06
CA PRO A 15 -26.71 -13.31 -21.24
C PRO A 15 -26.87 -12.58 -22.58
N ASP A 16 -27.69 -11.52 -22.61
CA ASP A 16 -28.03 -10.81 -23.85
C ASP A 16 -27.19 -9.56 -24.12
N THR A 17 -26.41 -9.10 -23.14
CA THR A 17 -25.69 -7.81 -23.20
C THR A 17 -24.20 -7.93 -22.93
N PHE A 18 -23.73 -9.09 -22.48
CA PHE A 18 -22.30 -9.30 -22.26
C PHE A 18 -21.54 -9.32 -23.58
N GLU A 19 -20.50 -8.51 -23.64
CA GLU A 19 -19.47 -8.55 -24.68
C GLU A 19 -18.10 -8.83 -24.03
N PRO A 20 -17.29 -9.76 -24.58
CA PRO A 20 -15.99 -10.05 -24.01
C PRO A 20 -15.04 -8.85 -24.13
N PRO A 21 -14.14 -8.63 -23.14
CA PRO A 21 -13.22 -7.50 -23.17
C PRO A 21 -12.17 -7.65 -24.29
N VAL A 22 -11.80 -6.53 -24.90
CA VAL A 22 -10.74 -6.48 -25.93
C VAL A 22 -9.34 -6.74 -25.37
N ALA A 23 -9.13 -6.48 -24.08
CA ALA A 23 -7.88 -6.70 -23.37
C ALA A 23 -8.17 -6.95 -21.89
N THR A 24 -7.29 -7.72 -21.24
CA THR A 24 -7.37 -8.01 -19.80
C THR A 24 -6.00 -7.86 -19.16
N ALA A 25 -5.99 -7.47 -17.90
CA ALA A 25 -4.80 -7.44 -17.05
C ALA A 25 -5.17 -7.98 -15.67
N ALA A 26 -4.25 -8.72 -15.06
CA ALA A 26 -4.40 -9.24 -13.71
C ALA A 26 -3.12 -8.95 -12.92
N SER A 27 -3.27 -8.38 -11.74
CA SER A 27 -2.15 -8.08 -10.85
C SER A 27 -1.88 -9.23 -9.89
N SER A 28 -0.60 -9.56 -9.70
CA SER A 28 -0.14 -10.48 -8.65
C SER A 28 0.79 -9.74 -7.69
N TRP A 29 0.21 -9.00 -6.75
CA TRP A 29 0.94 -8.16 -5.80
C TRP A 29 1.82 -8.96 -4.84
N THR A 30 1.36 -10.13 -4.38
CA THR A 30 2.11 -11.00 -3.45
C THR A 30 3.37 -11.59 -4.07
N THR A 31 3.39 -11.79 -5.38
CA THR A 31 4.55 -12.32 -6.12
C THR A 31 5.38 -11.24 -6.79
N SER A 32 4.97 -9.97 -6.69
CA SER A 32 5.74 -8.86 -7.23
C SER A 32 7.02 -8.67 -6.41
N PRO A 33 8.21 -8.69 -7.04
CA PRO A 33 9.48 -8.55 -6.32
C PRO A 33 9.68 -7.13 -5.74
N PHE A 34 8.87 -6.16 -6.16
CA PHE A 34 8.96 -4.78 -5.73
C PHE A 34 7.95 -4.39 -4.65
N SER A 35 6.97 -5.26 -4.34
CA SER A 35 5.98 -4.99 -3.30
C SER A 35 5.86 -6.09 -2.25
N GLY A 36 6.02 -7.37 -2.62
CA GLY A 36 5.88 -8.50 -1.69
C GLY A 36 4.49 -8.65 -1.05
N GLY A 37 3.50 -7.90 -1.54
CA GLY A 37 2.18 -7.73 -0.95
C GLY A 37 1.46 -6.53 -1.54
N CYS A 38 0.26 -6.22 -1.00
CA CYS A 38 -0.56 -5.09 -1.43
C CYS A 38 -0.32 -3.87 -0.53
N TYR A 39 -0.77 -3.94 0.71
CA TYR A 39 -0.75 -2.87 1.71
C TYR A 39 -0.72 -3.47 3.12
N PRO A 40 -0.25 -2.72 4.13
CA PRO A 40 -0.22 -3.16 5.51
C PRO A 40 -1.63 -3.30 6.08
N TYR A 41 -1.78 -4.18 7.07
CA TYR A 41 -2.98 -4.31 7.89
C TYR A 41 -2.57 -4.64 9.33
N THR A 42 -3.44 -4.33 10.29
CA THR A 42 -3.23 -4.71 11.69
C THR A 42 -3.51 -6.20 11.87
N SER A 43 -2.49 -6.98 12.22
CA SER A 43 -2.66 -8.38 12.62
C SER A 43 -3.23 -8.49 14.04
N VAL A 44 -3.57 -9.70 14.47
CA VAL A 44 -4.07 -9.98 15.83
C VAL A 44 -3.10 -9.57 16.94
N ASP A 45 -1.81 -9.49 16.63
CA ASP A 45 -0.76 -9.12 17.59
C ASP A 45 -0.38 -7.63 17.51
N THR A 46 -0.85 -6.91 16.48
CA THR A 46 -0.50 -5.50 16.27
C THR A 46 -1.15 -4.63 17.34
N GLN A 47 -0.33 -3.85 18.05
CA GLN A 47 -0.79 -2.91 19.07
C GLN A 47 -1.01 -1.52 18.49
N PRO A 48 -1.91 -0.71 19.09
CA PRO A 48 -2.01 0.71 18.76
C PRO A 48 -0.65 1.39 18.87
N GLY A 49 -0.24 2.05 17.78
CA GLY A 49 1.04 2.75 17.71
C GLY A 49 2.23 1.91 17.23
N ASP A 50 2.07 0.62 16.91
CA ASP A 50 3.19 -0.16 16.36
C ASP A 50 3.66 0.35 15.00
N PHE A 51 2.74 0.77 14.13
CA PHE A 51 3.11 1.27 12.80
C PHE A 51 3.88 2.60 12.83
N ILE A 52 3.56 3.52 13.76
CA ILE A 52 4.29 4.79 13.81
C ILE A 52 5.75 4.61 14.23
N LYS A 53 6.09 3.51 14.92
CA LYS A 53 7.48 3.17 15.26
C LYS A 53 8.34 2.98 14.01
N PHE A 54 7.76 2.54 12.88
CA PHE A 54 8.51 2.46 11.62
C PHE A 54 8.95 3.84 11.11
N ALA A 55 8.23 4.90 11.45
CA ALA A 55 8.55 6.27 11.05
C ALA A 55 9.61 6.94 11.95
N GLU A 56 10.01 6.30 13.07
CA GLU A 56 10.98 6.87 13.99
C GLU A 56 12.37 6.95 13.32
N PRO A 57 13.08 8.09 13.41
CA PRO A 57 14.41 8.23 12.84
C PRO A 57 15.39 7.22 13.45
N THR A 58 16.19 6.59 12.61
CA THR A 58 17.22 5.61 13.03
C THR A 58 18.62 6.10 12.65
N HIS A 59 19.66 5.41 13.13
CA HIS A 59 21.06 5.70 12.79
C HIS A 59 21.45 7.17 13.05
N ASN A 60 21.13 7.66 14.26
CA ASN A 60 21.36 9.06 14.67
C ASN A 60 20.68 10.08 13.73
N GLY A 61 19.46 9.78 13.29
CA GLY A 61 18.67 10.66 12.41
C GLY A 61 19.06 10.63 10.94
N ARG A 62 19.98 9.74 10.53
CA ARG A 62 20.45 9.64 9.14
C ARG A 62 19.53 8.81 8.24
N VAL A 63 18.74 7.92 8.84
CA VAL A 63 17.83 7.04 8.10
C VAL A 63 16.41 7.30 8.58
N LEU A 64 15.57 7.70 7.63
CA LEU A 64 14.15 7.97 7.82
C LEU A 64 13.36 7.02 6.91
N PHE A 65 12.22 6.56 7.40
CA PHE A 65 11.29 5.74 6.63
C PHE A 65 9.98 6.51 6.42
N ALA A 66 9.40 6.32 5.25
CA ALA A 66 8.12 6.88 4.85
C ALA A 66 7.34 5.83 4.04
N GLY A 67 6.11 6.16 3.68
CA GLY A 67 5.20 5.26 2.97
C GLY A 67 3.98 4.88 3.82
N ASP A 68 3.11 4.07 3.22
CA ASP A 68 1.82 3.67 3.80
C ASP A 68 1.95 2.95 5.16
N THR A 69 3.01 2.16 5.32
CA THR A 69 3.34 1.43 6.55
C THR A 69 3.81 2.36 7.67
N CYS A 70 4.23 3.58 7.34
CA CYS A 70 4.60 4.63 8.30
C CYS A 70 3.46 5.61 8.59
N ALA A 71 2.25 5.35 8.06
CA ALA A 71 1.09 6.21 8.29
C ALA A 71 0.48 6.02 9.71
N VAL A 72 -0.27 7.02 10.16
CA VAL A 72 -0.90 7.04 11.49
C VAL A 72 -2.41 6.85 11.35
N GLY A 73 -2.99 6.04 12.23
CA GLY A 73 -4.44 5.89 12.36
C GLY A 73 -5.10 5.44 11.05
N VAL A 74 -6.14 6.17 10.64
CA VAL A 74 -6.96 5.83 9.47
C VAL A 74 -6.22 5.91 8.13
N GLY A 75 -5.02 6.50 8.08
CA GLY A 75 -4.21 6.58 6.86
C GLY A 75 -3.43 5.30 6.53
N LEU A 76 -3.40 4.30 7.42
CA LEU A 76 -2.68 3.05 7.20
C LEU A 76 -3.21 2.31 5.97
N GLY A 77 -2.31 2.00 5.02
CA GLY A 77 -2.66 1.30 3.78
C GLY A 77 -3.34 2.17 2.71
N TYR A 78 -3.40 3.48 2.92
CA TYR A 78 -3.96 4.46 1.98
C TYR A 78 -2.89 5.37 1.39
N VAL A 79 -3.17 5.89 0.19
CA VAL A 79 -2.27 6.79 -0.55
C VAL A 79 -2.02 8.08 0.23
N GLU A 80 -3.05 8.65 0.83
CA GLU A 80 -2.97 9.88 1.63
C GLU A 80 -2.10 9.68 2.87
N GLY A 81 -2.15 8.50 3.48
CA GLY A 81 -1.28 8.15 4.61
C GLY A 81 0.18 8.06 4.19
N ALA A 82 0.46 7.47 3.02
CA ALA A 82 1.79 7.41 2.45
C ALA A 82 2.33 8.81 2.12
N MET A 83 1.50 9.67 1.53
CA MET A 83 1.84 11.06 1.21
C MET A 83 2.17 11.84 2.49
N ALA A 84 1.30 11.80 3.50
CA ALA A 84 1.54 12.47 4.77
C ALA A 84 2.78 11.93 5.51
N ALA A 85 3.09 10.63 5.38
CA ALA A 85 4.32 10.06 5.90
C ALA A 85 5.57 10.61 5.18
N GLY A 86 5.50 10.79 3.86
CA GLY A 86 6.54 11.43 3.07
C GLY A 86 6.80 12.88 3.48
N GLU A 87 5.73 13.67 3.66
CA GLU A 87 5.82 15.06 4.14
C GLU A 87 6.48 15.13 5.52
N ARG A 88 6.07 14.28 6.47
CA ARG A 88 6.71 14.21 7.80
C ARG A 88 8.22 13.91 7.73
N ALA A 89 8.61 12.97 6.88
CA ALA A 89 10.02 12.64 6.70
C ALA A 89 10.80 13.82 6.08
N ALA A 90 10.21 14.51 5.10
CA ALA A 90 10.81 15.70 4.49
C ALA A 90 10.98 16.85 5.50
N ASP A 91 9.95 17.14 6.31
CA ASP A 91 10.01 18.14 7.38
C ASP A 91 11.12 17.83 8.38
N THR A 92 11.31 16.54 8.70
CA THR A 92 12.40 16.09 9.58
C THR A 92 13.77 16.39 8.97
N ILE A 93 13.96 16.15 7.67
CA ILE A 93 15.22 16.47 6.97
C ILE A 93 15.48 17.98 6.98
N ILE A 94 14.46 18.79 6.71
CA ILE A 94 14.56 20.26 6.66
C ILE A 94 14.93 20.83 8.03
N ALA A 95 14.39 20.24 9.11
CA ALA A 95 14.64 20.70 10.47
C ALA A 95 16.05 20.35 11.00
N VAL A 96 16.77 19.40 10.40
CA VAL A 96 18.12 19.01 10.81
C VAL A 96 19.14 19.93 10.11
N PRO A 97 19.87 20.80 10.83
CA PRO A 97 20.90 21.63 10.21
C PRO A 97 22.01 20.74 9.63
N PRO A 98 22.63 21.15 8.49
CA PRO A 98 23.74 20.40 7.92
C PRO A 98 24.89 20.32 8.94
N SER A 99 25.44 19.10 9.08
CA SER A 99 26.60 18.80 9.94
C SER A 99 27.87 19.50 9.49
#